data_AF-A0A7K1TP54-F1
#
_entry.id   AF-A0A7K1TP54-F1
#
_cell.length_a   1.000
_cell.length_b   1.000
_cell.length_c   1.000
_cell.angle_alpha   90.00
_cell.angle_beta   90.00
_cell.angle_gamma   90.00
#
_symmetry.space_group_name_H-M   'P 1'
#
loop_
_entity.id
_entity.type
_entity.pdbx_description
1 polymer ?
#
loop_
_entity_poly.entity_id
_entity_poly.type
_entity_poly.pdbx_seq_one_letter_code
_entity_poly.pdbx_strand_id
1 'polypeptide(L)'
;MTDSDLTVPADGDAGEMTAHFVSSIVELVPGVGPTAARAIDYKMARRKAARDREFQIAVVAAIKKLWEESENRPSIEEVFDSDEYLAAFERCARAASETASETKRARLARAAASAVLLRGIKGTENDMFLELTERYSDLHVWLLAFYSDPAA
;
A
#
# COMPACT_ATOMS: atom_id res chain seq x y z
N MET A 1 -13.39 1.22 42.29
CA MET A 1 -13.75 2.31 41.35
C MET A 1 -12.46 2.96 40.91
N THR A 2 -12.02 2.66 39.70
CA THR A 2 -11.04 3.45 38.95
C THR A 2 -11.54 3.42 37.52
N ASP A 3 -12.17 4.52 37.11
CA ASP A 3 -12.57 4.80 35.74
C ASP A 3 -11.34 4.70 34.83
N SER A 4 -11.41 3.83 33.82
CA SER A 4 -10.49 3.88 32.69
C SER A 4 -11.09 4.84 31.68
N ASP A 5 -10.74 6.11 31.82
CA ASP A 5 -11.06 7.14 30.83
C ASP A 5 -10.14 6.92 29.62
N LEU A 6 -10.52 5.96 28.78
CA LEU A 6 -9.85 5.66 27.52
C LEU A 6 -10.36 6.66 26.48
N THR A 7 -9.85 7.89 26.53
CA THR A 7 -10.12 8.88 25.51
C THR A 7 -9.41 8.45 24.22
N VAL A 8 -10.19 7.96 23.26
CA VAL A 8 -9.74 7.67 21.89
C VAL A 8 -9.52 9.02 21.17
N PRO A 9 -8.30 9.36 20.74
CA PRO A 9 -8.07 10.58 19.97
C PRO A 9 -8.68 10.47 18.57
N ALA A 10 -9.26 11.56 18.08
CA ALA A 10 -9.90 11.63 16.77
C ALA A 10 -8.86 11.68 15.64
N ASP A 11 -9.18 10.92 14.58
CA ASP A 11 -8.51 10.72 13.29
C ASP A 11 -7.46 11.78 12.88
N GLY A 12 -6.20 11.34 12.91
CA GLY A 12 -5.01 12.08 12.45
C GLY A 12 -3.69 11.34 12.70
N ASP A 13 -3.69 10.40 13.66
CA ASP A 13 -2.48 9.87 14.29
C ASP A 13 -2.16 8.42 13.96
N ALA A 14 -2.43 7.90 12.76
CA ALA A 14 -2.07 6.49 12.49
C ALA A 14 -0.56 6.22 12.71
N GLY A 15 0.30 7.19 12.36
CA GLY A 15 1.75 7.12 12.63
C GLY A 15 2.11 7.32 14.10
N GLU A 16 1.50 8.30 14.77
CA GLU A 16 1.78 8.62 16.18
C GLU A 16 1.18 7.60 17.15
N MET A 17 0.00 7.04 16.87
CA MET A 17 -0.59 5.92 17.62
C MET A 17 0.29 4.69 17.56
N THR A 18 0.88 4.37 16.39
CA THR A 18 1.75 3.18 16.30
C THR A 18 3.01 3.37 17.12
N ALA A 19 3.61 4.56 17.09
CA ALA A 19 4.78 4.89 17.90
C ALA A 19 4.45 4.88 19.40
N HIS A 20 3.34 5.49 19.81
CA HIS A 20 2.90 5.52 21.21
C HIS A 20 2.47 4.13 21.73
N PHE A 21 1.87 3.30 20.89
CA PHE A 21 1.48 1.92 21.25
C PHE A 21 2.70 1.00 21.39
N VAL A 22 3.67 1.13 20.47
CA VAL A 22 4.94 0.39 20.56
C VAL A 22 5.73 0.83 21.79
N SER A 23 5.81 2.14 22.08
CA SER A 23 6.53 2.63 23.26
C SER A 23 5.89 2.14 24.57
N SER A 24 4.56 2.16 24.66
CA SER A 24 3.84 1.74 25.88
C SER A 24 3.88 0.23 26.11
N ILE A 25 3.88 -0.61 25.07
CA ILE A 25 4.10 -2.06 25.22
C ILE A 25 5.53 -2.38 25.65
N VAL A 26 6.52 -1.66 25.11
CA VAL A 26 7.93 -1.88 25.41
C VAL A 26 8.28 -1.44 26.84
N GLU A 27 7.67 -0.36 27.33
CA GLU A 27 7.82 0.12 28.72
C GLU A 27 7.20 -0.82 29.77
N LEU A 28 6.27 -1.68 29.37
CA LEU A 28 5.66 -2.72 30.21
C LEU A 28 6.56 -3.95 30.42
N VAL A 29 7.68 -4.07 29.68
CA VAL A 29 8.65 -5.16 29.84
C VAL A 29 9.78 -4.71 30.80
N PRO A 30 9.91 -5.31 32.00
CA PRO A 30 10.97 -4.95 32.94
C PRO A 30 12.35 -5.11 32.29
N GLY A 31 13.11 -4.00 32.18
CA GLY A 31 14.47 -3.98 31.67
C GLY A 31 14.67 -3.41 30.26
N VAL A 32 13.61 -3.02 29.55
CA VAL A 32 13.73 -2.36 28.24
C VAL A 32 13.56 -0.84 28.42
N GLY A 33 14.69 -0.14 28.64
CA GLY A 33 14.68 1.31 28.86
C GLY A 33 14.33 2.13 27.60
N PRO A 34 14.08 3.44 27.74
CA PRO A 34 13.64 4.34 26.66
C PRO A 34 14.60 4.42 25.46
N THR A 35 15.88 4.08 25.64
CA THR A 35 16.87 3.99 24.57
C THR A 35 16.56 2.84 23.59
N ALA A 36 16.04 1.72 24.09
CA ALA A 36 15.67 0.57 23.26
C ALA A 36 14.40 0.83 22.45
N ALA A 37 13.41 1.54 23.03
CA ALA A 37 12.22 2.00 22.31
C ALA A 37 12.60 2.90 21.10
N ARG A 38 13.43 3.93 21.32
CA ARG A 38 13.93 4.80 20.23
C ARG A 38 14.66 4.04 19.13
N ALA A 39 15.40 2.98 19.47
CA ALA A 39 16.10 2.15 18.50
C ALA A 39 15.15 1.29 17.65
N ILE A 40 14.05 0.80 18.25
CA ILE A 40 12.98 0.08 17.55
C ILE A 40 12.25 1.03 16.61
N ASP A 41 11.85 2.21 17.09
CA ASP A 41 11.15 3.23 16.30
C ASP A 41 11.99 3.66 15.09
N TYR A 42 13.27 3.95 15.31
CA TYR A 42 14.19 4.31 14.23
C TYR A 42 14.34 3.20 13.18
N LYS A 43 14.46 1.94 13.61
CA LYS A 43 14.54 0.79 12.69
C LYS A 43 13.24 0.59 11.92
N MET A 44 12.09 0.73 12.58
CA MET A 44 10.78 0.61 11.94
C MET A 44 10.56 1.73 10.92
N ALA A 45 10.85 2.99 11.28
CA ALA A 45 10.77 4.13 10.38
C ALA A 45 11.66 3.95 9.14
N ARG A 46 12.92 3.51 9.33
CA ARG A 46 13.84 3.23 8.21
C ARG A 46 13.34 2.11 7.31
N ARG A 47 12.82 1.03 7.89
CA ARG A 47 12.28 -0.10 7.12
C ARG A 47 11.02 0.31 6.36
N LYS A 48 10.15 1.12 6.96
CA LYS A 48 8.96 1.66 6.30
C LYS A 48 9.36 2.56 5.12
N ALA A 49 10.26 3.52 5.33
CA ALA A 49 10.74 4.41 4.28
C ALA A 49 11.37 3.64 3.10
N ALA A 50 12.14 2.58 3.38
CA ALA A 50 12.70 1.72 2.34
C ALA A 50 11.60 1.02 1.52
N ARG A 51 10.58 0.46 2.19
CA ARG A 51 9.46 -0.21 1.53
C ARG A 51 8.60 0.76 0.70
N ASP A 52 8.36 1.95 1.21
CA ASP A 52 7.58 2.98 0.51
C ASP A 52 8.34 3.42 -0.76
N ARG A 53 9.66 3.58 -0.68
CA ARG A 53 10.51 3.87 -1.84
C ARG A 53 10.52 2.73 -2.86
N GLU A 54 10.66 1.48 -2.42
CA GLU A 54 10.57 0.30 -3.31
C GLU A 54 9.24 0.27 -4.06
N PHE A 55 8.14 0.57 -3.36
CA PHE A 55 6.82 0.61 -3.96
C PHE A 55 6.70 1.73 -5.00
N GLN A 56 7.16 2.95 -4.70
CA GLN A 56 7.18 4.06 -5.65
C GLN A 56 7.97 3.73 -6.92
N ILE A 57 9.15 3.10 -6.78
CA ILE A 57 9.96 2.66 -7.92
C ILE A 57 9.19 1.63 -8.76
N ALA A 58 8.50 0.68 -8.12
CA ALA A 58 7.69 -0.31 -8.81
C ALA A 58 6.51 0.32 -9.57
N VAL A 59 5.86 1.33 -8.99
CA VAL A 59 4.79 2.09 -9.66
C VAL A 59 5.33 2.81 -10.89
N VAL A 60 6.44 3.54 -10.77
CA VAL A 60 7.06 4.25 -11.91
C VAL A 60 7.48 3.27 -13.01
N ALA A 61 8.03 2.12 -12.66
CA ALA A 61 8.36 1.08 -13.62
C ALA A 61 7.11 0.51 -14.32
N ALA A 62 6.01 0.32 -13.59
CA ALA A 62 4.74 -0.11 -14.14
C ALA A 62 4.10 0.94 -15.07
N ILE A 63 4.13 2.22 -14.68
CA ILE A 63 3.70 3.35 -15.51
C ILE A 63 4.48 3.34 -16.82
N LYS A 64 5.82 3.30 -16.74
CA LYS A 64 6.69 3.27 -17.92
C LYS A 64 6.32 2.12 -18.86
N LYS A 65 6.16 0.91 -18.32
CA LYS A 65 5.79 -0.27 -19.11
C LYS A 65 4.43 -0.11 -19.79
N LEU A 66 3.40 0.27 -19.04
CA LEU A 66 2.05 0.46 -19.59
C LEU A 66 2.00 1.61 -20.61
N TRP A 67 2.78 2.67 -20.39
CA TRP A 67 2.90 3.79 -21.31
C TRP A 67 3.58 3.40 -22.62
N GLU A 68 4.64 2.58 -22.55
CA GLU A 68 5.31 2.01 -23.73
C GLU A 68 4.38 1.09 -24.53
N GLU A 69 3.55 0.31 -23.84
CA GLU A 69 2.55 -0.62 -24.42
C GLU A 69 1.28 0.08 -24.92
N SER A 70 0.99 1.31 -24.48
CA SER A 70 -0.23 2.03 -24.85
C SER A 70 -0.14 2.60 -26.27
N GLU A 71 -1.20 2.36 -27.05
CA GLU A 71 -1.40 3.00 -28.37
C GLU A 71 -1.61 4.51 -28.25
N ASN A 72 -2.17 4.97 -27.13
CA ASN A 72 -2.42 6.38 -26.87
C ASN A 72 -1.68 6.80 -25.60
N ARG A 73 -0.62 7.59 -25.78
CA ARG A 73 0.32 7.96 -24.74
C ARG A 73 -0.06 9.33 -24.18
N PRO A 74 -0.81 9.42 -23.07
CA PRO A 74 -0.99 10.72 -22.40
C PRO A 74 0.36 11.29 -22.02
N SER A 75 0.44 12.61 -21.86
CA SER A 75 1.66 13.20 -21.34
C SER A 75 1.94 12.68 -19.94
N ILE A 76 3.21 12.68 -19.54
CA ILE A 76 3.58 12.22 -18.20
C ILE A 76 2.97 13.17 -17.16
N GLU A 77 2.93 14.46 -17.47
CA GLU A 77 2.30 15.48 -16.64
C GLU A 77 0.79 15.19 -16.44
N GLU A 78 0.06 14.85 -17.50
CA GLU A 78 -1.36 14.49 -17.42
C GLU A 78 -1.62 13.27 -16.52
N VAL A 79 -0.67 12.33 -16.44
CA VAL A 79 -0.79 11.15 -15.56
C VAL A 79 -0.61 11.54 -14.11
N PHE A 80 0.40 12.37 -13.80
CA PHE A 80 0.71 12.76 -12.43
C PHE A 80 -0.24 13.83 -11.88
N ASP A 81 -0.83 14.66 -12.74
CA ASP A 81 -1.82 15.69 -12.37
C ASP A 81 -3.26 15.13 -12.26
N SER A 82 -3.47 13.84 -12.54
CA SER A 82 -4.79 13.20 -12.44
C SER A 82 -5.15 12.87 -10.99
N ASP A 83 -6.32 13.36 -10.55
CA ASP A 83 -6.91 13.03 -9.25
C ASP A 83 -7.17 11.52 -9.13
N GLU A 84 -7.54 10.85 -10.24
CA GLU A 84 -7.75 9.40 -10.28
C GLU A 84 -6.44 8.64 -10.05
N TYR A 85 -5.33 9.09 -10.63
CA TYR A 85 -4.01 8.52 -10.34
C TYR A 85 -3.65 8.71 -8.87
N LEU A 86 -3.82 9.92 -8.34
CA LEU A 86 -3.45 10.21 -6.95
C LEU A 86 -4.25 9.34 -5.97
N ALA A 87 -5.57 9.25 -6.15
CA ALA A 87 -6.43 8.41 -5.33
C ALA A 87 -6.06 6.92 -5.43
N ALA A 88 -5.81 6.41 -6.64
CA ALA A 88 -5.40 5.02 -6.84
C ALA A 88 -4.02 4.73 -6.23
N PHE A 89 -3.08 5.67 -6.37
CA PHE A 89 -1.74 5.58 -5.79
C PHE A 89 -1.80 5.51 -4.27
N GLU A 90 -2.52 6.43 -3.61
CA GLU A 90 -2.64 6.46 -2.15
C GLU A 90 -3.27 5.18 -1.60
N ARG A 91 -4.37 4.73 -2.23
CA ARG A 91 -5.05 3.50 -1.87
C ARG A 91 -4.12 2.29 -1.98
N CYS A 92 -3.40 2.17 -3.09
CA CYS A 92 -2.46 1.06 -3.32
C CYS A 92 -1.24 1.14 -2.39
N ALA A 93 -0.72 2.35 -2.11
CA ALA A 93 0.41 2.55 -1.20
C ALA A 93 0.07 2.12 0.22
N ARG A 94 -1.13 2.47 0.71
CA ARG A 94 -1.64 2.00 2.01
C ARG A 94 -1.69 0.47 2.05
N ALA A 95 -2.37 -0.16 1.09
CA ALA A 95 -2.46 -1.62 1.01
C ALA A 95 -1.09 -2.32 0.85
N ALA A 96 -0.14 -1.70 0.15
CA ALA A 96 1.22 -2.20 -0.04
C ALA A 96 2.06 -2.12 1.24
N SER A 97 1.76 -1.17 2.11
CA SER A 97 2.40 -1.03 3.42
C SER A 97 1.93 -2.10 4.42
N GLU A 98 0.67 -2.53 4.31
CA GLU A 98 0.02 -3.49 5.21
C GLU A 98 0.31 -4.97 4.85
N THR A 99 0.64 -5.26 3.60
CA THR A 99 0.94 -6.64 3.15
C THR A 99 2.40 -7.02 3.36
N ALA A 100 2.71 -8.28 3.69
CA ALA A 100 4.09 -8.80 3.64
C ALA A 100 4.46 -9.42 2.28
N SER A 101 3.47 -9.68 1.41
CA SER A 101 3.69 -10.33 0.11
C SER A 101 4.28 -9.36 -0.92
N GLU A 102 5.45 -9.71 -1.45
CA GLU A 102 6.10 -9.02 -2.58
C GLU A 102 5.26 -9.08 -3.85
N THR A 103 4.67 -10.24 -4.14
CA THR A 103 3.84 -10.43 -5.33
C THR A 103 2.59 -9.56 -5.27
N LYS A 104 1.96 -9.43 -4.08
CA LYS A 104 0.84 -8.51 -3.87
C LYS A 104 1.27 -7.05 -4.04
N ARG A 105 2.44 -6.65 -3.51
CA ARG A 105 2.99 -5.30 -3.73
C ARG A 105 3.18 -4.99 -5.21
N ALA A 106 3.72 -5.95 -5.98
CA ALA A 106 3.90 -5.79 -7.42
C ALA A 106 2.56 -5.64 -8.16
N ARG A 107 1.53 -6.40 -7.78
CA ARG A 107 0.17 -6.25 -8.35
C ARG A 107 -0.44 -4.89 -8.01
N LEU A 108 -0.32 -4.43 -6.76
CA LEU A 108 -0.78 -3.11 -6.33
C LEU A 108 -0.07 -1.98 -7.08
N ALA A 109 1.23 -2.11 -7.34
CA ALA A 109 1.98 -1.12 -8.12
C ALA A 109 1.46 -1.03 -9.57
N ARG A 110 1.16 -2.19 -10.17
CA ARG A 110 0.56 -2.25 -11.51
C ARG A 110 -0.87 -1.69 -11.53
N ALA A 111 -1.64 -1.92 -10.46
CA ALA A 111 -2.99 -1.41 -10.32
C ALA A 111 -3.05 0.12 -10.20
N ALA A 112 -2.14 0.71 -9.42
CA ALA A 112 -1.97 2.17 -9.36
C ALA A 112 -1.63 2.76 -10.75
N ALA A 113 -0.73 2.11 -11.49
CA ALA A 113 -0.33 2.57 -12.82
C ALA A 113 -1.46 2.45 -13.88
N SER A 114 -2.33 1.44 -13.76
CA SER A 114 -3.43 1.24 -14.71
C SER A 114 -4.57 2.25 -14.61
N ALA A 115 -4.71 2.94 -13.47
CA ALA A 115 -5.84 3.85 -13.22
C ALA A 115 -6.01 4.95 -14.28
N VAL A 116 -4.91 5.38 -14.92
CA VAL A 116 -4.91 6.47 -15.92
C VAL A 116 -4.44 6.03 -17.30
N LEU A 117 -3.72 4.90 -17.40
CA LEU A 117 -3.13 4.44 -18.66
C LEU A 117 -4.04 3.52 -19.48
N LEU A 118 -5.05 2.89 -18.87
CA LEU A 118 -6.01 2.05 -19.58
C LEU A 118 -7.24 2.85 -20.02
N ARG A 119 -7.06 3.77 -20.98
CA ARG A 119 -8.19 4.50 -21.59
C ARG A 119 -9.05 3.52 -22.41
N GLY A 120 -10.25 3.24 -21.92
CA GLY A 120 -11.19 2.27 -22.52
C GLY A 120 -11.86 1.38 -21.47
N ILE A 121 -11.23 1.27 -20.30
CA ILE A 121 -11.84 0.71 -19.09
C ILE A 121 -12.71 1.81 -18.47
N LYS A 122 -13.98 1.50 -18.18
CA LYS A 122 -14.87 2.45 -17.49
C LYS A 122 -14.33 2.70 -16.09
N GLY A 123 -14.52 3.89 -15.51
CA GLY A 123 -14.08 4.19 -14.14
C GLY A 123 -14.47 3.10 -13.13
N THR A 124 -15.68 2.56 -13.25
CA THR A 124 -16.18 1.44 -12.43
C THR A 124 -15.35 0.15 -12.53
N GLU A 125 -14.82 -0.17 -13.71
CA GLU A 125 -14.01 -1.37 -13.93
C GLU A 125 -12.60 -1.19 -13.33
N ASN A 126 -12.04 0.03 -13.40
CA ASN A 126 -10.81 0.39 -12.70
C ASN A 126 -10.99 0.31 -11.18
N ASP A 127 -12.10 0.82 -10.65
CA ASP A 127 -12.44 0.73 -9.24
C ASP A 127 -12.56 -0.72 -8.77
N MET A 128 -13.26 -1.56 -9.55
CA MET A 128 -13.35 -3.00 -9.29
C MET A 128 -11.97 -3.66 -9.32
N PHE A 129 -11.13 -3.33 -10.30
CA PHE A 129 -9.79 -3.91 -10.40
C PHE A 129 -8.92 -3.53 -9.19
N LEU A 130 -8.98 -2.29 -8.75
CA LEU A 130 -8.31 -1.82 -7.52
C LEU A 130 -8.83 -2.56 -6.29
N GLU A 131 -10.15 -2.69 -6.15
CA GLU A 131 -10.78 -3.40 -5.02
C GLU A 131 -10.38 -4.88 -4.98
N LEU A 132 -10.39 -5.57 -6.12
CA LEU A 132 -10.01 -6.98 -6.21
C LEU A 132 -8.52 -7.17 -5.89
N THR A 133 -7.66 -6.28 -6.38
CA THR A 133 -6.21 -6.33 -6.12
C THR A 133 -5.89 -6.08 -4.64
N GLU A 134 -6.63 -5.17 -4.00
CA GLU A 134 -6.53 -4.90 -2.57
C GLU A 134 -7.03 -6.09 -1.74
N ARG A 135 -8.18 -6.68 -2.09
CA ARG A 135 -8.81 -7.75 -1.32
C ARG A 135 -8.08 -9.09 -1.43
N TYR A 136 -7.63 -9.46 -2.62
CA TYR A 136 -7.13 -10.81 -2.87
C TYR A 136 -5.65 -11.01 -2.54
N SER A 137 -5.38 -12.09 -1.79
CA SER A 137 -4.03 -12.60 -1.55
C SER A 137 -3.52 -13.42 -2.74
N ASP A 138 -2.24 -13.80 -2.70
CA ASP A 138 -1.65 -14.64 -3.75
C ASP A 138 -2.39 -15.98 -3.91
N LEU A 139 -2.87 -16.56 -2.81
CA LEU A 139 -3.67 -17.79 -2.85
C LEU A 139 -4.98 -17.60 -3.60
N HIS A 140 -5.68 -16.49 -3.38
CA HIS A 140 -6.94 -16.21 -4.08
C HIS A 140 -6.71 -16.05 -5.58
N VAL A 141 -5.66 -15.32 -5.96
CA VAL A 141 -5.28 -15.16 -7.38
C VAL A 141 -4.89 -16.50 -8.00
N TRP A 142 -4.12 -17.32 -7.29
CA TRP A 142 -3.76 -18.66 -7.73
C TRP A 142 -4.99 -19.55 -7.91
N LEU A 143 -5.93 -19.54 -6.96
CA LEU A 143 -7.19 -20.30 -7.07
C LEU A 143 -8.01 -19.86 -8.28
N LEU A 144 -8.12 -18.55 -8.52
CA LEU A 144 -8.82 -18.02 -9.69
C LEU A 144 -8.15 -18.47 -11.00
N ALA A 145 -6.82 -18.43 -11.06
CA ALA A 145 -6.07 -18.92 -12.22
C ALA A 145 -6.31 -20.43 -12.42
N PHE A 146 -6.16 -21.23 -11.36
CA PHE A 146 -6.36 -22.69 -11.40
C PHE A 146 -7.77 -23.08 -11.85
N TYR A 147 -8.81 -22.40 -11.37
CA TYR A 147 -10.19 -22.70 -11.79
C TYR A 147 -10.51 -22.19 -13.20
N SER A 148 -9.77 -21.21 -13.71
CA SER A 148 -9.94 -20.70 -15.09
C SER A 148 -9.20 -21.57 -16.10
N ASP A 149 -7.99 -22.01 -15.76
CA ASP A 149 -7.17 -22.93 -16.52
C ASP A 149 -6.29 -23.76 -15.58
N PRO A 150 -6.68 -25.01 -15.27
CA PRO A 150 -5.91 -25.88 -14.37
C PRO A 150 -4.54 -26.29 -14.92
N ALA A 151 -4.26 -26.05 -16.21
CA ALA A 151 -3.04 -26.47 -16.89
C ALA A 151 -2.04 -25.32 -17.13
N ALA A 152 -2.39 -24.08 -16.78
CA ALA A 152 -1.58 -22.87 -16.96
C ALA A 152 -0.49 -22.66 -15.91
#